data_AF-A0A8T0CBD1-F1
#
_entry.id   AF-A0A8T0CBD1-F1
#
_cell.length_a   1.000
_cell.length_b   1.000
_cell.length_c   1.000
_cell.angle_alpha   90.00
_cell.angle_beta   90.00
_cell.angle_gamma   90.00
#
_symmetry.space_group_name_H-M   'P 1'
#
loop_
_entity.id
_entity.type
_entity.pdbx_description
1 polymer ?
#
loop_
_entity_poly.entity_id
_entity_poly.type
_entity_poly.pdbx_seq_one_letter_code
_entity_poly.pdbx_strand_id
1 'polypeptide(L)'
;MRRGELRIYNTSDSLQSYRISLIDMQMDKEGILKFAQQYEFSAKPYLRVGPRVAKDVLPKQFQKVRLMKKGKIPEGEFRAHLMVEALSGDDPTEQSGAIQVKANYKVVIPVFIKNTSSVTELSISDITFSKDASNLIVRLNKQGPGHTSANLVVKEAEEELFRVNQFSLYPELSQRDMTLPIEYKEVASKKLTIQLEDVESKEPLKSLDITITEDLLK
;
A
#
# COMPACT_ATOMS: atom_id res chain seq x y z
N MET A 1 -26.58 1.86 -7.42
CA MET A 1 -25.21 2.30 -7.81
C MET A 1 -24.48 2.77 -6.55
N ARG A 2 -23.56 1.98 -6.00
CA ARG A 2 -22.82 2.36 -4.77
C ARG A 2 -21.84 3.48 -5.12
N ARG A 3 -21.98 4.64 -4.48
CA ARG A 3 -21.13 5.82 -4.66
C ARG A 3 -20.13 5.88 -3.51
N GLY A 4 -18.86 6.11 -3.81
CA GLY A 4 -17.85 6.46 -2.80
C GLY A 4 -17.83 7.98 -2.59
N GLU A 5 -17.71 8.42 -1.34
CA GLU A 5 -17.51 9.83 -1.00
C GLU A 5 -16.27 9.94 -0.12
N LEU A 6 -15.37 10.86 -0.48
CA LEU A 6 -14.27 11.31 0.37
C LEU A 6 -14.44 12.80 0.66
N ARG A 7 -13.81 13.26 1.74
CA ARG A 7 -13.73 14.67 2.11
C ARG A 7 -12.26 15.07 2.13
N ILE A 8 -11.95 16.15 1.40
CA ILE A 8 -10.64 16.80 1.47
C ILE A 8 -10.79 17.96 2.44
N TYR A 9 -10.18 17.86 3.61
CA TYR A 9 -10.20 18.90 4.62
C TYR A 9 -9.04 19.87 4.40
N ASN A 10 -9.34 21.16 4.34
CA ASN A 10 -8.33 22.19 4.47
C ASN A 10 -8.07 22.43 5.96
N THR A 11 -6.96 21.88 6.45
CA THR A 11 -6.56 22.03 7.86
C THR A 11 -5.77 23.30 8.13
N SER A 12 -5.45 24.08 7.11
CA SER A 12 -4.71 25.34 7.24
C SER A 12 -5.61 26.51 7.67
N ASP A 13 -5.00 27.67 7.86
CA ASP A 13 -5.67 28.93 8.20
C ASP A 13 -5.86 29.85 6.98
N SER A 14 -5.53 29.38 5.77
CA SER A 14 -5.69 30.12 4.51
C SER A 14 -6.53 29.35 3.49
N LEU A 15 -6.98 30.03 2.42
CA LEU A 15 -7.64 29.37 1.29
C LEU A 15 -6.70 28.36 0.64
N GLN A 16 -7.23 27.18 0.30
CA GLN A 16 -6.47 26.15 -0.39
C GLN A 16 -7.26 25.60 -1.57
N SER A 17 -6.53 25.35 -2.66
CA SER A 17 -7.07 24.65 -3.83
C SER A 17 -6.41 23.29 -3.97
N TYR A 18 -7.14 22.29 -4.47
CA TYR A 18 -6.63 20.93 -4.64
C TYR A 18 -6.93 20.39 -6.03
N ARG A 19 -5.95 19.71 -6.63
CA ARG A 19 -6.12 18.90 -7.85
C ARG A 19 -6.41 17.47 -7.46
N ILE A 20 -7.45 16.90 -8.05
CA ILE A 20 -7.88 15.53 -7.83
C ILE A 20 -7.73 14.75 -9.14
N SER A 21 -6.91 13.71 -9.11
CA SER A 21 -6.62 12.87 -10.27
C SER A 21 -6.77 11.39 -9.95
N LEU A 22 -7.15 10.60 -10.94
CA LEU A 22 -6.97 9.15 -10.88
C LEU A 22 -5.67 8.81 -11.62
N ILE A 23 -4.77 8.13 -10.93
CA ILE A 23 -3.47 7.68 -11.44
C ILE A 23 -3.36 6.16 -11.34
N ASP A 24 -2.48 5.56 -12.13
CA ASP A 24 -2.09 4.17 -11.96
C ASP A 24 -0.73 4.11 -11.26
N MET A 25 -0.58 3.14 -10.36
CA MET A 25 0.71 2.79 -9.79
C MET A 25 0.81 1.27 -9.76
N GLN A 26 2.01 0.76 -10.03
CA GLN A 26 2.32 -0.66 -10.04
C GLN A 26 3.32 -0.97 -8.92
N MET A 27 3.15 -2.13 -8.29
CA MET A 27 4.03 -2.62 -7.25
C MET A 27 5.17 -3.46 -7.84
N ASP A 28 6.40 -3.25 -7.36
CA ASP A 28 7.53 -4.15 -7.63
C ASP A 28 7.64 -5.27 -6.59
N LYS A 29 8.61 -6.18 -6.77
CA LYS A 29 8.73 -7.41 -5.96
C LYS A 29 9.08 -7.14 -4.50
N GLU A 30 9.62 -5.96 -4.22
CA GLU A 30 9.96 -5.46 -2.89
C GLU A 30 8.74 -4.77 -2.22
N GLY A 31 7.73 -4.45 -3.03
CA GLY A 31 6.47 -3.85 -2.61
C GLY A 31 6.41 -2.34 -2.74
N ILE A 32 7.37 -1.73 -3.44
CA ILE A 32 7.40 -0.30 -3.71
C ILE A 32 6.43 0.02 -4.84
N LEU A 33 5.59 1.04 -4.63
CA LEU A 33 4.67 1.53 -5.65
C LEU A 33 5.31 2.61 -6.52
N LYS A 34 5.25 2.44 -7.83
CA LYS A 34 5.76 3.39 -8.83
C LYS A 34 4.64 3.81 -9.77
N PHE A 35 4.68 5.06 -10.24
CA PHE A 35 3.74 5.53 -11.26
C PHE A 35 3.82 4.68 -12.52
N ALA A 36 2.66 4.31 -13.05
CA ALA A 36 2.55 3.56 -14.29
C ALA A 36 1.73 4.36 -15.30
N GLN A 37 2.23 4.51 -16.53
CA GLN A 37 1.45 5.12 -17.61
C GLN A 37 0.38 4.15 -18.13
N GLN A 38 0.75 2.88 -18.22
CA GLN A 38 -0.11 1.77 -18.58
C GLN A 38 -0.07 0.74 -17.46
N TYR A 39 -1.24 0.31 -17.02
CA TYR A 39 -1.38 -0.69 -15.98
C TYR A 39 -2.55 -1.60 -16.34
N GLU A 40 -2.24 -2.88 -16.50
CA GLU A 40 -3.18 -3.89 -16.98
C GLU A 40 -4.46 -3.95 -16.13
N PHE A 41 -4.29 -3.89 -14.80
CA PHE A 41 -5.39 -3.95 -13.84
C PHE A 41 -5.92 -2.55 -13.48
N SER A 42 -5.85 -1.58 -14.39
CA SER A 42 -6.29 -0.20 -14.10
C SER A 42 -7.80 -0.09 -13.85
N ALA A 43 -8.17 0.57 -12.76
CA ALA A 43 -9.55 0.93 -12.47
C ALA A 43 -9.99 2.26 -13.11
N LYS A 44 -9.07 3.07 -13.64
CA LYS A 44 -9.38 4.39 -14.24
C LYS A 44 -10.48 4.34 -15.32
N PRO A 45 -10.48 3.37 -16.26
CA PRO A 45 -11.53 3.26 -17.27
C PRO A 45 -12.93 3.05 -16.70
N TYR A 46 -13.03 2.53 -15.47
CA TYR A 46 -14.28 2.18 -14.79
C TYR A 46 -14.67 3.19 -13.71
N LEU A 47 -13.91 4.27 -13.55
CA LEU A 47 -14.14 5.28 -12.52
C LEU A 47 -14.35 6.67 -13.12
N ARG A 48 -15.15 7.46 -12.41
CA ARG A 48 -15.27 8.90 -12.58
C ARG A 48 -15.10 9.54 -11.20
N VAL A 49 -14.23 10.54 -11.12
CA VAL A 49 -14.03 11.37 -9.93
C VAL A 49 -14.51 12.79 -10.21
N GLY A 50 -15.16 13.41 -9.23
CA GLY A 50 -15.61 14.79 -9.32
C GLY A 50 -15.73 15.46 -7.94
N PRO A 51 -15.35 16.75 -7.83
CA PRO A 51 -14.71 17.58 -8.85
C PRO A 51 -13.25 17.15 -9.13
N ARG A 52 -12.68 17.58 -10.27
CA ARG A 52 -11.23 17.39 -10.57
C ARG A 52 -10.37 18.48 -9.93
N VAL A 53 -10.97 19.60 -9.58
CA VAL A 53 -10.33 20.69 -8.83
C VAL A 53 -11.30 21.14 -7.76
N ALA A 54 -10.85 21.12 -6.51
CA ALA A 54 -11.53 21.75 -5.38
C ALA A 54 -10.91 23.14 -5.24
N LYS A 55 -11.61 24.20 -5.69
CA LYS A 55 -11.09 25.56 -5.60
C LYS A 55 -11.48 26.20 -4.28
N ASP A 56 -10.59 27.03 -3.75
CA ASP A 56 -10.86 27.98 -2.68
C ASP A 56 -11.60 27.36 -1.48
N VAL A 57 -11.12 26.18 -1.06
CA VAL A 57 -11.62 25.51 0.13
C VAL A 57 -11.22 26.38 1.32
N LEU A 58 -12.23 26.87 2.04
CA LEU A 58 -12.04 27.75 3.20
C LEU A 58 -11.23 27.07 4.32
N PRO A 59 -10.53 27.86 5.15
CA PRO A 59 -9.88 27.36 6.36
C PRO A 59 -10.81 26.49 7.20
N LYS A 60 -10.30 25.34 7.66
CA LYS A 60 -11.03 24.35 8.49
C LYS A 60 -12.31 23.80 7.85
N GLN A 61 -12.53 24.03 6.55
CA GLN A 61 -13.66 23.46 5.79
C GLN A 61 -13.20 22.27 4.95
N PHE A 62 -14.14 21.63 4.28
CA PHE A 62 -13.84 20.51 3.40
C PHE A 62 -14.58 20.60 2.06
N GLN A 63 -13.96 20.02 1.03
CA GLN A 63 -14.62 19.71 -0.23
C GLN A 63 -14.99 18.23 -0.29
N LYS A 64 -16.24 17.95 -0.66
CA LYS A 64 -16.67 16.58 -0.99
C LYS A 64 -16.17 16.18 -2.37
N VAL A 65 -15.55 15.01 -2.45
CA VAL A 65 -15.14 14.35 -3.69
C VAL A 65 -15.92 13.06 -3.85
N ARG A 66 -16.58 12.92 -5.00
CA ARG A 66 -17.38 11.75 -5.34
C ARG A 66 -16.61 10.85 -6.29
N LEU A 67 -16.60 9.56 -5.96
CA LEU A 67 -16.11 8.51 -6.80
C LEU A 67 -17.28 7.64 -7.28
N MET A 68 -17.42 7.52 -8.60
CA MET A 68 -18.52 6.82 -9.23
C MET A 68 -17.99 5.74 -10.18
N LYS A 69 -18.57 4.54 -10.10
CA LYS A 69 -18.36 3.51 -11.12
C LYS A 69 -18.97 3.97 -12.45
N LYS A 70 -18.40 3.58 -13.59
CA LYS A 70 -18.94 3.83 -14.93
C LYS A 70 -18.66 2.65 -15.85
N GLY A 71 -19.50 2.49 -16.88
CA GLY A 71 -19.35 1.43 -17.89
C GLY A 71 -19.64 0.04 -17.36
N LYS A 72 -19.50 -0.96 -18.24
CA LYS A 72 -19.52 -2.37 -17.89
C LYS A 72 -18.12 -2.76 -17.38
N ILE A 73 -18.06 -3.27 -16.17
CA ILE A 73 -16.81 -3.71 -15.55
C ILE A 73 -16.71 -5.21 -15.79
N PRO A 74 -15.62 -5.70 -16.42
CA PRO A 74 -15.42 -7.13 -16.61
C PRO A 74 -15.18 -7.84 -15.27
N GLU A 75 -15.25 -9.17 -15.28
CA GLU A 75 -14.90 -9.96 -14.11
C GLU A 75 -13.41 -9.75 -13.78
N GLY A 76 -13.10 -9.60 -12.49
CA GLY A 76 -11.74 -9.44 -11.99
C GLY A 76 -11.63 -8.37 -10.92
N GLU A 77 -10.38 -8.02 -10.61
CA GLU A 77 -10.07 -6.97 -9.65
C GLU A 77 -9.19 -5.89 -10.31
N PHE A 78 -9.57 -4.63 -10.10
CA PHE A 78 -8.91 -3.48 -10.70
C PHE A 78 -8.55 -2.47 -9.62
N ARG A 79 -7.44 -1.77 -9.83
CA ARG A 79 -6.92 -0.76 -8.91
C ARG A 79 -6.55 0.52 -9.66
N ALA A 80 -6.84 1.64 -9.04
CA ALA A 80 -6.25 2.92 -9.36
C ALA A 80 -5.92 3.62 -8.04
N HIS A 81 -5.36 4.83 -8.12
CA HIS A 81 -5.18 5.65 -6.93
C HIS A 81 -5.81 7.02 -7.15
N LEU A 82 -6.52 7.49 -6.13
CA LEU A 82 -6.96 8.85 -6.03
C LEU A 82 -5.80 9.68 -5.49
N MET A 83 -5.22 10.52 -6.35
CA MET A 83 -4.21 11.48 -5.97
C MET A 83 -4.86 12.83 -5.71
N VAL A 84 -4.64 13.38 -4.52
CA VAL A 84 -5.01 14.73 -4.11
C VAL A 84 -3.73 15.53 -3.93
N GLU A 85 -3.56 16.56 -4.74
CA GLU A 85 -2.39 17.44 -4.74
C GLU A 85 -2.83 18.85 -4.32
N ALA A 86 -2.15 19.44 -3.34
CA ALA A 86 -2.34 20.85 -3.03
C ALA A 86 -1.86 21.69 -4.22
N LEU A 87 -2.71 22.60 -4.68
CA LEU A 87 -2.31 23.63 -5.60
C LEU A 87 -1.83 24.79 -4.74
N SER A 88 -0.51 24.93 -4.61
CA SER A 88 0.12 26.02 -3.86
C SER A 88 -0.57 27.35 -4.19
N GLY A 89 -1.19 27.98 -3.19
CA GLY A 89 -1.72 29.34 -3.30
C GLY A 89 -0.61 30.37 -3.20
N ASP A 90 -0.72 31.43 -4.00
CA ASP A 90 0.16 32.59 -4.19
C ASP A 90 1.67 32.33 -4.43
N ASP A 91 2.18 33.02 -5.45
CA ASP A 91 3.61 33.11 -5.73
C ASP A 91 4.32 33.81 -4.58
N PRO A 92 5.54 33.38 -4.23
CA PRO A 92 6.31 34.03 -3.19
C PRO A 92 6.51 35.51 -3.52
N THR A 93 6.28 36.39 -2.54
CA THR A 93 6.69 37.79 -2.67
C THR A 93 8.20 37.84 -2.85
N GLU A 94 8.67 38.34 -3.99
CA GLU A 94 10.10 38.45 -4.28
C GLU A 94 10.79 39.29 -3.19
N GLN A 95 11.63 38.64 -2.38
CA GLN A 95 12.56 39.31 -1.47
C GLN A 95 13.98 39.05 -1.97
N SER A 96 14.66 40.12 -2.39
CA SER A 96 16.04 40.05 -2.86
C SER A 96 16.95 39.43 -1.80
N GLY A 97 17.67 38.38 -2.17
CA GLY A 97 18.62 37.67 -1.30
C GLY A 97 18.02 36.56 -0.42
N ALA A 98 16.73 36.23 -0.54
CA ALA A 98 16.09 35.17 0.24
C ALA A 98 15.85 33.89 -0.58
N ILE A 99 16.04 32.72 0.05
CA ILE A 99 15.62 31.41 -0.48
C ILE A 99 14.32 31.02 0.24
N GLN A 100 13.23 30.83 -0.50
CA GLN A 100 11.97 30.35 0.04
C GLN A 100 11.71 28.92 -0.45
N VAL A 101 11.55 28.00 0.50
CA VAL A 101 11.22 26.59 0.23
C VAL A 101 9.76 26.36 0.61
N LYS A 102 8.96 25.87 -0.34
CA LYS A 102 7.55 25.53 -0.12
C LYS A 102 7.33 24.06 -0.42
N ALA A 103 6.94 23.30 0.60
CA ALA A 103 6.54 21.92 0.42
C ALA A 103 5.19 21.84 -0.32
N ASN A 104 5.14 21.06 -1.39
CA ASN A 104 3.89 20.70 -2.05
C ASN A 104 3.53 19.25 -1.68
N TYR A 105 2.44 19.08 -0.94
CA TYR A 105 2.00 17.78 -0.44
C TYR A 105 1.04 17.10 -1.42
N LYS A 106 1.25 15.79 -1.61
CA LYS A 106 0.38 14.90 -2.38
C LYS A 106 -0.05 13.74 -1.51
N VAL A 107 -1.34 13.48 -1.47
CA VAL A 107 -1.92 12.29 -0.81
C VAL A 107 -2.39 11.34 -1.89
N VAL A 108 -2.00 10.07 -1.79
CA VAL A 108 -2.35 9.02 -2.76
C VAL A 108 -3.10 7.92 -2.02
N ILE A 109 -4.35 7.70 -2.42
CA ILE A 109 -5.27 6.75 -1.76
C ILE A 109 -5.59 5.63 -2.75
N PRO A 110 -5.31 4.35 -2.44
CA PRO A 110 -5.67 3.26 -3.32
C PRO A 110 -7.19 3.10 -3.40
N VAL A 111 -7.68 2.80 -4.60
CA VAL A 111 -9.09 2.61 -4.90
C VAL A 111 -9.24 1.30 -5.67
N PHE A 112 -10.02 0.38 -5.10
CA PHE A 112 -10.24 -0.95 -5.67
C PHE A 112 -11.64 -1.09 -6.24
N ILE A 113 -11.73 -1.83 -7.33
CA ILE A 113 -12.97 -2.39 -7.86
C ILE A 113 -12.80 -3.90 -7.85
N LYS A 114 -13.45 -4.56 -6.89
CA LYS A 114 -13.59 -6.01 -6.86
C LYS A 114 -14.88 -6.41 -7.55
N ASN A 115 -14.76 -7.12 -8.67
CA ASN A 115 -15.86 -7.65 -9.46
C ASN A 115 -15.61 -9.12 -9.79
N THR A 116 -15.33 -9.93 -8.77
CA THR A 116 -15.14 -11.37 -8.88
C THR A 116 -15.55 -12.03 -7.56
N SER A 117 -16.03 -13.26 -7.65
CA SER A 117 -16.27 -14.13 -6.49
C SER A 117 -15.05 -14.99 -6.13
N SER A 118 -14.01 -14.98 -6.96
CA SER A 118 -12.80 -15.77 -6.74
C SER A 118 -12.08 -15.34 -5.46
N VAL A 119 -11.67 -16.33 -4.68
CA VAL A 119 -10.86 -16.13 -3.48
C VAL A 119 -9.40 -15.95 -3.91
N THR A 120 -8.66 -15.16 -3.14
CA THR A 120 -7.23 -14.99 -3.31
C THR A 120 -6.56 -15.36 -2.00
N GLU A 121 -5.66 -16.33 -2.06
CA GLU A 121 -4.99 -16.91 -0.91
C GLU A 121 -3.54 -16.42 -0.83
N LEU A 122 -3.04 -16.35 0.40
CA LEU A 122 -1.66 -15.98 0.71
C LEU A 122 -1.00 -17.09 1.53
N SER A 123 0.22 -17.46 1.16
CA SER A 123 0.99 -18.49 1.85
C SER A 123 2.46 -18.08 2.00
N ILE A 124 3.11 -18.57 3.04
CA ILE A 124 4.56 -18.53 3.19
C ILE A 124 5.15 -19.71 2.42
N SER A 125 6.07 -19.47 1.49
CA SER A 125 6.61 -20.52 0.63
C SER A 125 8.09 -20.83 0.86
N ASP A 126 8.86 -19.86 1.34
CA ASP A 126 10.29 -20.02 1.62
C ASP A 126 10.71 -19.05 2.73
N ILE A 127 11.70 -19.44 3.52
CA ILE A 127 12.30 -18.61 4.59
C ILE A 127 13.80 -18.80 4.50
N THR A 128 14.55 -17.73 4.28
CA THR A 128 16.01 -17.77 4.19
C THR A 128 16.63 -16.50 4.73
N PHE A 129 17.93 -16.47 4.93
CA PHE A 129 18.66 -15.26 5.29
C PHE A 129 19.36 -14.65 4.08
N SER A 130 19.61 -13.35 4.14
CA SER A 130 20.52 -12.67 3.21
C SER A 130 21.94 -13.20 3.32
N LYS A 131 22.76 -12.98 2.28
CA LYS A 131 24.14 -13.50 2.18
C LYS A 131 25.07 -13.04 3.30
N ASP A 132 24.85 -11.83 3.78
CA ASP A 132 25.55 -11.21 4.90
C ASP A 132 24.94 -11.57 6.26
N ALA A 133 23.94 -12.47 6.28
CA ALA A 133 23.23 -12.95 7.45
C ALA A 133 22.52 -11.87 8.27
N SER A 134 22.32 -10.67 7.70
CA SER A 134 21.78 -9.50 8.41
C SER A 134 20.25 -9.40 8.35
N ASN A 135 19.60 -10.12 7.42
CA ASN A 135 18.16 -10.05 7.24
C ASN A 135 17.52 -11.44 7.07
N LEU A 136 16.37 -11.63 7.71
CA LEU A 136 15.46 -12.74 7.43
C LEU A 136 14.58 -12.36 6.24
N ILE A 137 14.58 -13.21 5.22
CA ILE A 137 13.79 -13.06 3.99
C ILE A 137 12.65 -14.08 4.03
N VAL A 138 11.41 -13.60 4.13
CA VAL A 138 10.20 -14.41 4.06
C VAL A 138 9.58 -14.27 2.67
N ARG A 139 9.53 -15.36 1.91
CA ARG A 139 8.89 -15.39 0.59
C ARG A 139 7.42 -15.73 0.72
N LEU A 140 6.60 -14.88 0.13
CA LEU A 140 5.15 -15.01 0.12
C LEU A 140 4.66 -15.30 -1.28
N ASN A 141 3.74 -16.25 -1.41
CA ASN A 141 3.05 -16.57 -2.65
C ASN A 141 1.58 -16.18 -2.56
N LYS A 142 1.06 -15.61 -3.64
CA LYS A 142 -0.35 -15.27 -3.83
C LYS A 142 -0.95 -16.14 -4.92
N GLN A 143 -2.02 -16.87 -4.59
CA GLN A 143 -2.79 -17.64 -5.55
C GLN A 143 -4.18 -17.01 -5.70
N GLY A 144 -4.53 -16.64 -6.93
CA GLY A 144 -5.82 -16.02 -7.25
C GLY A 144 -5.70 -14.61 -7.84
N PRO A 145 -6.81 -14.09 -8.40
CA PRO A 145 -6.78 -12.91 -9.27
C PRO A 145 -6.83 -11.57 -8.52
N GLY A 146 -7.13 -11.55 -7.23
CA GLY A 146 -7.31 -10.34 -6.44
C GLY A 146 -6.03 -9.89 -5.74
N HIS A 147 -6.17 -8.81 -4.96
CA HIS A 147 -5.23 -8.47 -3.91
C HIS A 147 -5.49 -9.27 -2.63
N THR A 148 -4.47 -9.32 -1.79
CA THR A 148 -4.57 -9.78 -0.40
C THR A 148 -3.70 -8.89 0.48
N SER A 149 -4.08 -8.78 1.75
CA SER A 149 -3.38 -8.00 2.76
C SER A 149 -3.33 -8.79 4.06
N ALA A 150 -2.22 -8.68 4.79
CA ALA A 150 -2.04 -9.34 6.06
C ALA A 150 -1.05 -8.55 6.93
N ASN A 151 -1.02 -8.87 8.22
CA ASN A 151 0.15 -8.59 9.05
C ASN A 151 1.11 -9.78 8.97
N LEU A 152 2.40 -9.52 9.09
CA LEU A 152 3.45 -10.56 9.23
C LEU A 152 4.06 -10.41 10.62
N VAL A 153 4.15 -11.51 11.36
CA VAL A 153 4.68 -11.54 12.71
C VAL A 153 5.71 -12.66 12.81
N VAL A 154 6.86 -12.36 13.41
CA VAL A 154 7.91 -13.33 13.73
C VAL A 154 7.95 -13.49 15.23
N LYS A 155 7.79 -14.72 15.71
CA LYS A 155 7.79 -15.03 17.15
C LYS A 155 8.84 -16.08 17.51
N GLU A 156 9.38 -15.99 18.72
CA GLU A 156 10.06 -17.08 19.42
C GLU A 156 9.17 -17.53 20.57
N ALA A 157 8.60 -18.74 20.48
CA ALA A 157 7.50 -19.15 21.35
C ALA A 157 6.36 -18.11 21.37
N GLU A 158 6.15 -17.42 22.49
CA GLU A 158 5.12 -16.36 22.63
C GLU A 158 5.69 -14.94 22.48
N GLU A 159 7.01 -14.77 22.42
CA GLU A 159 7.65 -13.47 22.30
C GLU A 159 7.62 -12.99 20.84
N GLU A 160 7.07 -11.80 20.60
CA GLU A 160 7.08 -11.17 19.28
C GLU A 160 8.43 -10.47 19.04
N LEU A 161 9.23 -11.01 18.11
CA LEU A 161 10.52 -10.46 17.74
C LEU A 161 10.39 -9.32 16.72
N PHE A 162 9.46 -9.46 15.78
CA PHE A 162 9.27 -8.48 14.71
C PHE A 162 7.85 -8.51 14.14
N ARG A 163 7.39 -7.36 13.66
CA ARG A 163 6.07 -7.21 13.04
C ARG A 163 6.11 -6.25 11.87
N VAL A 164 5.48 -6.68 10.77
CA VAL A 164 5.08 -5.81 9.66
C VAL A 164 3.57 -5.70 9.67
N ASN A 165 3.07 -4.49 9.90
CA ASN A 165 1.65 -4.21 9.83
C ASN A 165 1.21 -3.99 8.37
N GLN A 166 0.09 -4.60 7.99
CA GLN A 166 -0.66 -4.32 6.77
C GLN A 166 0.20 -4.22 5.51
N PHE A 167 0.89 -5.30 5.14
CA PHE A 167 1.46 -5.40 3.80
C PHE A 167 0.39 -5.89 2.81
N SER A 168 0.63 -5.73 1.51
CA SER A 168 -0.27 -6.21 0.46
C SER A 168 0.49 -6.83 -0.71
N LEU A 169 -0.14 -7.78 -1.39
CA LEU A 169 0.24 -8.28 -2.72
C LEU A 169 -0.90 -7.98 -3.67
N TYR A 170 -0.63 -7.19 -4.70
CA TYR A 170 -1.62 -6.74 -5.69
C TYR A 170 -1.73 -7.71 -6.88
N PRO A 171 -2.79 -7.61 -7.72
CA PRO A 171 -3.04 -8.56 -8.81
C PRO A 171 -1.84 -8.83 -9.73
N GLU A 172 -1.00 -7.82 -9.98
CA GLU A 172 0.18 -7.92 -10.85
C GLU A 172 1.32 -8.79 -10.28
N LEU A 173 1.30 -9.14 -8.99
CA LEU A 173 2.32 -9.97 -8.36
C LEU A 173 1.74 -11.32 -7.97
N SER A 174 2.44 -12.40 -8.29
CA SER A 174 2.15 -13.74 -7.74
C SER A 174 3.03 -14.07 -6.53
N GLN A 175 4.10 -13.31 -6.30
CA GLN A 175 5.06 -13.54 -5.22
C GLN A 175 5.64 -12.20 -4.75
N ARG A 176 6.01 -12.13 -3.46
CA ARG A 176 6.73 -11.01 -2.85
C ARG A 176 7.72 -11.53 -1.81
N ASP A 177 8.91 -10.95 -1.78
CA ASP A 177 9.91 -11.23 -0.74
C ASP A 177 9.81 -10.12 0.32
N MET A 178 9.71 -10.52 1.60
CA MET A 178 9.68 -9.61 2.75
C MET A 178 11.02 -9.69 3.47
N THR A 179 11.78 -8.60 3.43
CA THR A 179 13.09 -8.49 4.11
C THR A 179 12.91 -7.89 5.49
N LEU A 180 13.25 -8.65 6.52
CA LEU A 180 13.12 -8.27 7.92
C LEU A 180 14.52 -8.10 8.53
N PRO A 181 14.78 -7.01 9.27
CA PRO A 181 16.07 -6.74 9.89
C PRO A 181 16.25 -7.58 11.16
N ILE A 182 16.29 -8.90 10.99
CA ILE A 182 16.57 -9.89 12.02
C ILE A 182 17.88 -10.58 11.62
N GLU A 183 18.90 -10.48 12.45
CA GLU A 183 20.20 -11.07 12.17
C GLU A 183 20.22 -12.56 12.52
N TYR A 184 20.83 -13.38 11.67
CA TYR A 184 20.93 -14.84 11.89
C TYR A 184 21.53 -15.17 13.26
N LYS A 185 22.58 -14.45 13.67
CA LYS A 185 23.29 -14.69 14.93
C LYS A 185 22.41 -14.55 16.17
N GLU A 186 21.34 -13.77 16.10
CA GLU A 186 20.41 -13.52 17.21
C GLU A 186 19.38 -14.64 17.35
N VAL A 187 19.14 -15.35 16.25
CA VAL A 187 18.11 -16.40 16.17
C VAL A 187 18.63 -17.78 15.77
N ALA A 188 19.95 -17.94 15.65
CA ALA A 188 20.58 -19.20 15.30
C ALA A 188 20.16 -20.32 16.27
N SER A 189 19.82 -21.50 15.73
CA SER A 189 19.31 -22.67 16.46
C SER A 189 17.97 -22.47 17.20
N LYS A 190 17.35 -21.29 17.11
CA LYS A 190 16.03 -21.04 17.71
C LYS A 190 14.91 -21.60 16.83
N LYS A 191 13.77 -21.89 17.46
CA LYS A 191 12.53 -22.19 16.75
C LYS A 191 11.70 -20.92 16.64
N LEU A 192 11.46 -20.47 15.41
CA LEU A 192 10.62 -19.31 15.12
C LEU A 192 9.27 -19.74 14.56
N THR A 193 8.24 -18.96 14.85
CA THR A 193 6.93 -19.03 14.20
C THR A 193 6.76 -17.80 13.33
N ILE A 194 6.62 -18.01 12.02
CA ILE A 194 6.28 -16.97 11.06
C ILE A 194 4.77 -17.02 10.83
N GLN A 195 4.06 -15.97 11.27
CA GLN A 195 2.61 -15.93 11.27
C GLN A 195 2.09 -14.81 10.36
N LEU A 196 1.14 -15.17 9.50
CA LEU A 196 0.29 -14.22 8.79
C LEU A 196 -0.98 -14.03 9.60
N GLU A 197 -1.35 -12.78 9.87
CA GLU A 197 -2.57 -12.43 10.61
C GLU A 197 -3.49 -11.58 9.74
N ASP A 198 -4.79 -11.68 10.01
CA ASP A 198 -5.76 -10.75 9.45
C ASP A 198 -5.44 -9.32 9.89
N VAL A 199 -5.67 -8.36 8.99
CA VAL A 199 -5.25 -6.97 9.19
C VAL A 199 -6.00 -6.33 10.36
N GLU A 200 -7.30 -6.62 10.51
CA GLU A 200 -8.18 -5.96 11.47
C GLU A 200 -8.30 -6.75 12.77
N SER A 201 -8.69 -8.02 12.68
CA SER A 201 -8.93 -8.89 13.83
C SER A 201 -7.66 -9.40 14.48
N LYS A 202 -6.53 -9.39 13.75
CA LYS A 202 -5.26 -10.02 14.13
C LYS A 202 -5.35 -11.53 14.34
N GLU A 203 -6.44 -12.16 13.90
CA GLU A 203 -6.58 -13.61 13.95
C GLU A 203 -5.54 -14.27 13.02
N PRO A 204 -4.91 -15.39 13.42
CA PRO A 204 -3.97 -16.10 12.56
C PRO A 204 -4.65 -16.61 11.29
N LEU A 205 -4.11 -16.24 10.13
CA LEU A 205 -4.52 -16.76 8.82
C LEU A 205 -3.71 -18.01 8.44
N LYS A 206 -2.40 -17.93 8.65
CA LYS A 206 -1.43 -19.01 8.38
C LYS A 206 -0.25 -18.87 9.33
N SER A 207 0.36 -19.99 9.70
CA SER A 207 1.61 -20.01 10.46
C SER A 207 2.55 -21.06 9.89
N LEU A 208 3.84 -20.81 10.03
CA LEU A 208 4.90 -21.75 9.70
C LEU A 208 5.94 -21.72 10.81
N ASP A 209 6.13 -22.88 11.44
CA ASP A 209 7.20 -23.11 12.40
C ASP A 209 8.48 -23.52 11.67
N ILE A 210 9.60 -22.90 12.02
CA ILE A 210 10.91 -23.19 11.44
C ILE A 210 12.00 -23.20 12.50
N THR A 211 12.93 -24.15 12.43
CA THR A 211 14.15 -24.13 13.23
C THR A 211 15.26 -23.48 12.42
N ILE A 212 15.85 -22.41 12.94
CA ILE A 212 16.87 -21.65 12.23
C ILE A 212 18.19 -22.42 12.24
N THR A 213 18.65 -22.77 11.06
CA THR A 213 19.79 -23.63 10.78
C THR A 213 20.65 -23.01 9.68
N GLU A 214 21.92 -23.43 9.56
CA GLU A 214 22.89 -22.81 8.65
C GLU A 214 22.51 -22.98 7.17
N ASP A 215 21.73 -23.99 6.80
CA ASP A 215 21.25 -24.21 5.42
C ASP A 215 20.25 -23.13 4.95
N LEU A 216 19.74 -22.30 5.86
CA LEU A 216 18.91 -21.14 5.53
C LEU A 216 19.74 -19.93 5.07
N LEU A 217 21.07 -19.94 5.23
CA LEU A 217 21.97 -18.90 4.70
C LEU A 217 22.15 -19.10 3.18
N LYS A 218 21.83 -18.08 2.39
CA LYS A 218 21.98 -18.09 0.91
C LYS A 218 23.26 -17.41 0.42
#